data_AF-A0A7L1BQ29-F1
#
_entry.id   AF-A0A7L1BQ29-F1
#
_cell.length_a   1.000
_cell.length_b   1.000
_cell.length_c   1.000
_cell.angle_alpha   90.00
_cell.angle_beta   90.00
_cell.angle_gamma   90.00
#
_symmetry.space_group_name_H-M   'P 1'
#
loop_
_entity.id
_entity.type
_entity.pdbx_description
1 polymer ?
#
loop_
_entity_poly.entity_id
_entity_poly.type
_entity_poly.pdbx_seq_one_letter_code
_entity_poly.pdbx_strand_id
1 'polypeptide(L)'
;AQVGQGFSLQQPEDKVSVAVGQTLILRCTTSGHARPGPVKWLKGWGSENKTIYDQKIKDPLPRVTRAVNESGIDFTIHISNAQPEDMGTYYCVKFVKSDTGVDEVFQRGSGTEVSVYEAALVPGMGAAAVVLCFLLLLGLFVTLCMYRRKRQGGVGSPCSARTVTMGSFSSVPLQCCAGTPSTPSEVLDAESSHLPSQQSSKEEKNIHYADLEPLPPAPQHGRSPGTAPTEYASLRVAAK
;
A
#
# COMPACT_ATOMS: atom_id res chain seq x y z
N ALA A 1 -49.23 2.16 -15.33
CA ALA A 1 -48.15 2.53 -14.37
C ALA A 1 -47.44 3.76 -14.91
N GLN A 2 -47.19 4.80 -14.09
CA GLN A 2 -46.30 5.87 -14.51
C GLN A 2 -44.85 5.39 -14.41
N VAL A 3 -44.20 5.30 -15.57
CA VAL A 3 -42.74 5.36 -15.67
C VAL A 3 -42.30 6.66 -14.99
N GLY A 4 -41.25 6.61 -14.16
CA GLY A 4 -40.78 7.78 -13.41
C GLY A 4 -40.18 8.85 -14.32
N GLN A 5 -41.04 9.67 -14.93
CA GLN A 5 -40.62 10.74 -15.84
C GLN A 5 -39.83 11.79 -15.06
N GLY A 6 -38.60 12.05 -15.51
CA GLY A 6 -37.74 13.08 -14.94
C GLY A 6 -37.04 12.70 -13.64
N PHE A 7 -37.10 11.46 -13.16
CA PHE A 7 -36.24 11.02 -12.06
C PHE A 7 -34.79 10.87 -12.54
N SER A 8 -33.83 11.34 -11.73
CA SER A 8 -32.41 11.17 -11.95
C SER A 8 -31.70 10.84 -10.64
N LEU A 9 -30.79 9.88 -10.68
CA LEU A 9 -29.87 9.54 -9.60
C LEU A 9 -28.45 9.88 -10.07
N GLN A 10 -27.81 10.80 -9.38
CA GLN A 10 -26.43 11.23 -9.65
C GLN A 10 -25.49 10.64 -8.60
N GLN A 11 -24.40 10.05 -9.06
CA GLN A 11 -23.30 9.57 -8.24
C GLN A 11 -22.02 10.12 -8.89
N PRO A 12 -21.53 11.29 -8.44
CA PRO A 12 -20.63 12.12 -9.25
C PRO A 12 -19.16 11.67 -9.22
N GLU A 13 -18.70 10.94 -8.20
CA GLU A 13 -17.35 10.39 -8.16
C GLU A 13 -17.29 8.98 -8.78
N ASP A 14 -16.56 8.84 -9.89
CA ASP A 14 -16.23 7.51 -10.43
C ASP A 14 -15.20 6.77 -9.55
N LYS A 15 -14.31 7.52 -8.88
CA LYS A 15 -13.25 6.99 -8.00
C LYS A 15 -13.04 7.89 -6.79
N VAL A 16 -12.78 7.29 -5.63
CA VAL A 16 -12.40 7.98 -4.39
C VAL A 16 -11.22 7.25 -3.74
N SER A 17 -10.20 7.99 -3.33
CA SER A 17 -9.11 7.49 -2.50
C SER A 17 -9.23 8.05 -1.08
N VAL A 18 -9.05 7.21 -0.08
CA VAL A 18 -9.12 7.59 1.34
C VAL A 18 -7.97 6.97 2.13
N ALA A 19 -7.40 7.73 3.06
CA ALA A 19 -6.38 7.19 3.95
C ALA A 19 -6.99 6.31 5.05
N VAL A 20 -6.28 5.26 5.48
CA VAL A 20 -6.69 4.41 6.62
C VAL A 20 -7.01 5.28 7.84
N GLY A 21 -8.11 4.96 8.52
CA GLY A 21 -8.61 5.70 9.70
C GLY A 21 -9.32 7.02 9.39
N GLN A 22 -9.27 7.56 8.16
CA GLN A 22 -10.03 8.75 7.77
C GLN A 22 -11.50 8.42 7.45
N THR A 23 -12.31 9.46 7.19
CA THR A 23 -13.70 9.30 6.78
C THR A 23 -13.82 9.28 5.26
N LEU A 24 -14.34 8.18 4.73
CA LEU A 24 -14.74 8.06 3.33
C LEU A 24 -16.09 8.74 3.11
N ILE A 25 -16.21 9.51 2.03
CA ILE A 25 -17.45 10.18 1.62
C ILE A 25 -17.91 9.57 0.30
N LEU A 26 -19.15 9.10 0.25
CA LEU A 26 -19.78 8.57 -0.96
C LEU A 26 -21.00 9.41 -1.28
N ARG A 27 -20.92 10.24 -2.32
CA ARG A 27 -22.03 11.13 -2.71
C ARG A 27 -22.98 10.39 -3.63
N CYS A 28 -24.25 10.59 -3.35
CA CYS A 28 -25.34 10.29 -4.25
C CYS A 28 -26.31 11.45 -4.08
N THR A 29 -27.02 11.86 -5.13
CA THR A 29 -28.17 12.77 -5.03
C THR A 29 -29.27 12.30 -5.95
N THR A 30 -30.53 12.62 -5.62
CA THR A 30 -31.66 12.30 -6.51
C THR A 30 -32.52 13.52 -6.78
N SER A 31 -32.98 13.67 -8.01
CA SER A 31 -33.93 14.71 -8.43
C SER A 31 -35.13 14.10 -9.17
N GLY A 32 -36.21 14.86 -9.27
CA GLY A 32 -37.46 14.41 -9.88
C GLY A 32 -38.26 13.41 -9.03
N HIS A 33 -39.24 12.76 -9.64
CA HIS A 33 -40.22 11.92 -8.94
C HIS A 33 -40.13 10.46 -9.41
N ALA A 34 -39.80 9.57 -8.47
CA ALA A 34 -39.89 8.11 -8.65
C ALA A 34 -41.04 7.53 -7.83
N ARG A 35 -41.46 6.30 -8.13
CA ARG A 35 -42.42 5.55 -7.30
C ARG A 35 -41.86 5.38 -5.86
N PRO A 36 -42.73 5.20 -4.84
CA PRO A 36 -42.29 4.98 -3.47
C PRO A 36 -41.37 3.76 -3.33
N GLY A 37 -40.29 3.93 -2.55
CA GLY A 37 -39.27 2.90 -2.31
C GLY A 37 -37.98 3.52 -1.78
N PRO A 38 -37.11 2.75 -1.12
CA PRO A 38 -35.92 3.27 -0.45
C PRO A 38 -34.78 3.59 -1.43
N VAL A 39 -33.85 4.41 -0.99
CA VAL A 39 -32.48 4.44 -1.53
C VAL A 39 -31.56 3.62 -0.63
N LYS A 40 -30.67 2.83 -1.22
CA LYS A 40 -29.66 2.02 -0.52
C LYS A 40 -28.29 2.24 -1.11
N TRP A 41 -27.24 2.09 -0.31
CA TRP A 41 -25.87 1.93 -0.79
C TRP A 41 -25.49 0.45 -0.74
N LEU A 42 -25.08 -0.08 -1.88
CA LEU A 42 -24.56 -1.45 -2.01
C LEU A 42 -23.07 -1.40 -2.35
N LYS A 43 -22.26 -2.24 -1.71
CA LYS A 43 -20.89 -2.53 -2.13
C LYS A 43 -20.90 -3.79 -2.99
N GLY A 44 -20.23 -3.76 -4.15
CA GLY A 44 -20.27 -4.85 -5.12
C GLY A 44 -21.60 -4.95 -5.87
N TRP A 45 -21.70 -5.95 -6.77
CA TRP A 45 -22.89 -6.22 -7.57
C TRP A 45 -23.05 -7.74 -7.79
N GLY A 46 -24.26 -8.20 -8.11
CA GLY A 46 -24.55 -9.63 -8.26
C GLY A 46 -24.59 -10.36 -6.91
N SER A 47 -24.06 -11.58 -6.87
CA SER A 47 -24.12 -12.50 -5.71
C SER A 47 -23.33 -12.05 -4.48
N GLU A 48 -22.36 -11.16 -4.65
CA GLU A 48 -21.49 -10.66 -3.57
C GLU A 48 -21.87 -9.25 -3.10
N ASN A 49 -23.07 -8.78 -3.43
CA ASN A 49 -23.49 -7.45 -3.01
C ASN A 49 -23.73 -7.37 -1.49
N LYS A 50 -23.20 -6.32 -0.85
CA LYS A 50 -23.37 -6.06 0.58
C LYS A 50 -24.08 -4.72 0.77
N THR A 51 -25.21 -4.72 1.46
CA THR A 51 -25.87 -3.49 1.89
C THR A 51 -25.00 -2.77 2.92
N ILE A 52 -24.61 -1.53 2.60
CA ILE A 52 -23.80 -0.65 3.45
C ILE A 52 -24.70 0.35 4.19
N TYR A 53 -25.75 0.82 3.51
CA TYR A 53 -26.80 1.66 4.07
C TYR A 53 -28.15 1.29 3.45
N ASP A 54 -29.20 1.25 4.25
CA ASP A 54 -30.59 1.11 3.80
C ASP A 54 -31.44 2.16 4.52
N GLN A 55 -32.12 3.02 3.77
CA GLN A 55 -33.00 4.06 4.30
C GLN A 55 -34.11 3.53 5.24
N LYS A 56 -34.49 2.25 5.14
CA LYS A 56 -35.50 1.63 6.02
C LYS A 56 -34.96 1.13 7.36
N ILE A 57 -33.65 0.90 7.47
CA ILE A 57 -33.07 0.27 8.65
C ILE A 57 -32.77 1.35 9.70
N LYS A 58 -33.32 1.16 10.90
CA LYS A 58 -33.21 2.12 12.01
C LYS A 58 -31.81 2.11 12.66
N ASP A 59 -31.17 0.95 12.66
CA ASP A 59 -29.82 0.72 13.22
C ASP A 59 -28.83 0.44 12.07
N PRO A 60 -28.26 1.48 11.42
CA PRO A 60 -27.23 1.30 10.40
C PRO A 60 -25.93 0.74 11.00
N LEU A 61 -25.02 0.27 10.14
CA LEU A 61 -23.66 -0.11 10.55
C LEU A 61 -23.02 1.05 11.35
N PRO A 62 -22.42 0.83 12.53
CA PRO A 62 -22.00 1.92 13.42
C PRO A 62 -21.01 2.95 12.83
N ARG A 63 -20.28 2.57 11.78
CA ARG A 63 -19.35 3.46 11.05
C ARG A 63 -20.03 4.28 9.94
N VAL A 64 -21.27 3.97 9.58
CA VAL A 64 -21.96 4.51 8.40
C VAL A 64 -23.04 5.50 8.83
N THR A 65 -22.88 6.76 8.46
CA THR A 65 -23.83 7.85 8.79
C THR A 65 -24.27 8.59 7.53
N ARG A 66 -25.41 9.28 7.59
CA ARG A 66 -25.89 10.16 6.50
C ARG A 66 -25.25 11.54 6.65
N ALA A 67 -24.86 12.16 5.54
CA ALA A 67 -24.36 13.54 5.55
C ALA A 67 -25.46 14.55 5.92
N VAL A 68 -26.69 14.35 5.41
CA VAL A 68 -27.89 15.06 5.86
C VAL A 68 -28.93 14.03 6.32
N ASN A 69 -29.23 14.02 7.61
CA ASN A 69 -30.24 13.13 8.19
C ASN A 69 -31.61 13.36 7.54
N GLU A 70 -32.36 12.28 7.32
CA GLU A 70 -33.74 12.25 6.82
C GLU A 70 -34.01 12.93 5.46
N SER A 71 -33.00 13.49 4.79
CA SER A 71 -33.18 14.13 3.48
C SER A 71 -33.65 13.13 2.43
N GLY A 72 -34.79 13.43 1.80
CA GLY A 72 -35.41 12.66 0.73
C GLY A 72 -34.83 12.90 -0.67
N ILE A 73 -33.87 13.83 -0.80
CA ILE A 73 -33.08 14.04 -2.03
C ILE A 73 -31.60 13.67 -1.85
N ASP A 74 -31.11 13.73 -0.60
CA ASP A 74 -29.77 13.36 -0.10
C ASP A 74 -28.82 12.85 -1.17
N PHE A 75 -28.36 11.58 -1.19
CA PHE A 75 -28.37 10.47 -0.23
C PHE A 75 -26.92 10.09 0.18
N THR A 76 -26.07 11.09 0.35
CA THR A 76 -24.64 10.97 0.68
C THR A 76 -24.40 10.25 2.01
N ILE A 77 -23.45 9.31 2.05
CA ILE A 77 -23.03 8.65 3.30
C ILE A 77 -21.56 8.91 3.63
N HIS A 78 -21.26 8.90 4.91
CA HIS A 78 -19.92 8.91 5.46
C HIS A 78 -19.63 7.55 6.08
N ILE A 79 -18.48 6.97 5.75
CA ILE A 79 -17.96 5.74 6.36
C ILE A 79 -16.73 6.14 7.17
N SER A 80 -16.88 6.24 8.50
CA SER A 80 -15.81 6.63 9.42
C SER A 80 -14.80 5.50 9.61
N ASN A 81 -13.56 5.87 9.93
CA ASN A 81 -12.45 4.95 10.13
C ASN A 81 -12.35 3.94 8.97
N ALA A 82 -12.02 4.45 7.78
CA ALA A 82 -11.85 3.65 6.57
C ALA A 82 -10.77 2.58 6.76
N GLN A 83 -11.08 1.33 6.42
CA GLN A 83 -10.19 0.17 6.52
C GLN A 83 -9.96 -0.47 5.15
N PRO A 84 -8.94 -1.33 4.97
CA PRO A 84 -8.73 -2.06 3.71
C PRO A 84 -9.98 -2.85 3.25
N GLU A 85 -10.81 -3.35 4.17
CA GLU A 85 -12.06 -4.05 3.84
C GLU A 85 -13.15 -3.13 3.27
N ASP A 86 -12.98 -1.81 3.30
CA ASP A 86 -13.83 -0.83 2.63
C ASP A 86 -13.45 -0.63 1.15
N MET A 87 -12.35 -1.21 0.64
CA MET A 87 -11.97 -1.13 -0.79
C MET A 87 -12.97 -1.82 -1.71
N GLY A 88 -13.29 -1.22 -2.86
CA GLY A 88 -14.15 -1.79 -3.90
C GLY A 88 -15.21 -0.81 -4.42
N THR A 89 -16.10 -1.27 -5.31
CA THR A 89 -17.09 -0.39 -5.95
C THR A 89 -18.38 -0.28 -5.15
N TYR A 90 -18.82 0.95 -4.89
CA TYR A 90 -20.07 1.27 -4.21
C TYR A 90 -21.09 1.82 -5.20
N TYR A 91 -22.36 1.43 -5.06
CA TYR A 91 -23.47 1.87 -5.90
C TYR A 91 -24.57 2.45 -5.03
N CYS A 92 -24.98 3.68 -5.33
CA CYS A 92 -26.25 4.21 -4.86
C CYS A 92 -27.38 3.63 -5.73
N VAL A 93 -28.41 3.08 -5.09
CA VAL A 93 -29.48 2.34 -5.77
C VAL A 93 -30.83 2.83 -5.29
N LYS A 94 -31.64 3.35 -6.20
CA LYS A 94 -33.06 3.62 -5.99
C LYS A 94 -33.85 2.34 -6.21
N PHE A 95 -34.60 1.94 -5.19
CA PHE A 95 -35.61 0.90 -5.29
C PHE A 95 -37.02 1.50 -5.39
N VAL A 96 -37.93 0.74 -5.97
CA VAL A 96 -39.38 1.01 -5.97
C VAL A 96 -40.10 -0.23 -5.45
N LYS A 97 -41.21 -0.06 -4.75
CA LYS A 97 -42.06 -1.20 -4.38
C LYS A 97 -42.78 -1.73 -5.63
N SER A 98 -42.71 -3.04 -5.82
CA SER A 98 -43.55 -3.79 -6.75
C SER A 98 -44.99 -3.87 -6.25
N ASP A 99 -45.89 -4.37 -7.10
CA ASP A 99 -47.29 -4.62 -6.73
C ASP A 99 -47.41 -5.76 -5.68
N THR A 100 -46.39 -6.62 -5.57
CA THR A 100 -46.26 -7.63 -4.51
C THR A 100 -45.61 -7.10 -3.23
N GLY A 101 -45.27 -5.81 -3.17
CA GLY A 101 -44.68 -5.13 -2.01
C GLY A 101 -43.16 -5.34 -1.84
N VAL A 102 -42.51 -6.05 -2.76
CA VAL A 102 -41.06 -6.31 -2.77
C VAL A 102 -40.31 -5.07 -3.30
N ASP A 103 -39.13 -4.79 -2.76
CA ASP A 103 -38.26 -3.72 -3.29
C ASP A 103 -37.57 -4.21 -4.59
N GLU A 104 -37.92 -3.61 -5.73
CA GLU A 104 -37.27 -3.85 -7.03
C GLU A 104 -36.30 -2.72 -7.37
N VAL A 105 -35.18 -3.02 -8.03
CA VAL A 105 -34.22 -2.01 -8.50
C VAL A 105 -34.87 -1.16 -9.60
N PHE A 106 -34.95 0.14 -9.38
CA PHE A 106 -35.47 1.10 -10.36
C PHE A 106 -34.35 1.82 -11.11
N GLN A 107 -33.32 2.29 -10.39
CA GLN A 107 -32.13 2.89 -10.99
C GLN A 107 -30.91 2.64 -10.11
N ARG A 108 -29.76 2.45 -10.75
CA ARG A 108 -28.44 2.31 -10.12
C ARG A 108 -27.56 3.46 -10.62
N GLY A 109 -26.72 4.03 -9.75
CA GLY A 109 -25.65 4.95 -10.14
C GLY A 109 -24.57 4.28 -11.02
N SER A 110 -23.65 5.09 -11.54
CA SER A 110 -22.46 4.65 -12.28
C SER A 110 -21.61 3.67 -11.46
N GLY A 111 -21.40 4.01 -10.19
CA GLY A 111 -20.52 3.30 -9.27
C GLY A 111 -19.31 4.16 -8.90
N THR A 112 -18.85 4.06 -7.66
CA THR A 112 -17.66 4.74 -7.15
C THR A 112 -16.67 3.69 -6.70
N GLU A 113 -15.52 3.61 -7.37
CA GLU A 113 -14.41 2.74 -6.98
C GLU A 113 -13.64 3.36 -5.80
N VAL A 114 -13.65 2.68 -4.66
CA VAL A 114 -12.95 3.12 -3.45
C VAL A 114 -11.61 2.42 -3.33
N SER A 115 -10.55 3.21 -3.25
CA SER A 115 -9.21 2.75 -2.85
C SER A 115 -8.87 3.27 -1.46
N VAL A 116 -8.19 2.44 -0.67
CA VAL A 116 -7.75 2.77 0.68
C VAL A 116 -6.23 2.67 0.73
N TYR A 117 -5.56 3.67 1.29
CA TYR A 117 -4.10 3.73 1.33
C TYR A 117 -3.60 4.12 2.73
N GLU A 118 -2.39 3.69 3.09
CA GLU A 118 -1.75 4.14 4.32
C GLU A 118 -1.17 5.55 4.11
N ALA A 119 -1.52 6.48 5.00
CA ALA A 119 -0.92 7.81 4.99
C ALA A 119 0.53 7.72 5.48
N ALA A 120 1.48 7.92 4.56
CA ALA A 120 2.88 8.03 4.93
C ALA A 120 3.09 9.21 5.90
N LEU A 121 3.49 8.90 7.14
CA LEU A 121 3.93 9.91 8.09
C LEU A 121 5.09 10.71 7.47
N VAL A 122 4.91 12.02 7.36
CA VAL A 122 5.81 12.93 6.61
C VAL A 122 7.26 12.71 7.07
N PRO A 123 8.20 12.36 6.15
CA PRO A 123 9.60 12.06 6.51
C PRO A 123 10.35 13.20 7.21
N GLY A 124 9.82 14.43 7.15
CA GLY A 124 10.39 15.63 7.76
C GLY A 124 10.69 15.49 9.26
N MET A 125 9.91 14.72 10.02
CA MET A 125 10.20 14.51 11.44
C MET A 125 11.44 13.63 11.67
N GLY A 126 11.65 12.65 10.79
CA GLY A 126 12.89 11.86 10.75
C GLY A 126 14.08 12.68 10.26
N ALA A 127 13.92 13.44 9.17
CA ALA A 127 14.97 14.29 8.63
C ALA A 127 15.45 15.36 9.63
N ALA A 128 14.52 16.03 10.33
CA ALA A 128 14.84 16.99 11.38
C ALA A 128 15.60 16.34 12.55
N ALA A 129 15.13 15.17 13.03
CA ALA A 129 15.81 14.45 14.10
C ALA A 129 17.23 13.99 13.70
N VAL A 130 17.41 13.53 12.47
CA VAL A 130 18.72 13.12 11.92
C VAL A 130 19.67 14.32 11.83
N VAL A 131 19.22 15.46 11.27
CA VAL A 131 20.03 16.69 11.20
C VAL A 131 20.41 17.19 12.59
N LEU A 132 19.47 17.21 13.54
CA LEU A 132 19.73 17.63 14.92
C LEU A 132 20.77 16.71 15.59
N CYS A 133 20.66 15.40 15.38
CA CYS A 133 21.62 14.40 15.89
C CYS A 133 23.03 14.64 15.32
N PHE A 134 23.16 14.87 14.01
CA PHE A 134 24.44 15.19 13.39
C PHE A 134 25.07 16.48 13.96
N LEU A 135 24.28 17.53 14.17
CA LEU A 135 24.77 18.79 14.76
C LEU A 135 25.27 18.60 16.21
N LEU A 136 24.55 17.80 17.02
CA LEU A 136 24.97 17.48 18.39
C LEU A 136 26.26 16.65 18.41
N LEU A 137 26.39 15.65 17.54
CA LEU A 137 27.61 14.83 17.42
C LEU A 137 28.82 15.66 16.99
N LEU A 138 28.65 16.57 16.01
CA LEU A 138 29.70 17.48 15.57
C LEU A 138 30.12 18.45 16.69
N GLY A 139 29.17 19.04 17.42
CA GLY A 139 29.45 19.91 18.56
C GLY A 139 30.21 19.21 19.69
N LEU A 140 29.81 17.97 20.00
CA LEU A 140 30.46 17.14 21.01
C LEU A 140 31.87 16.72 20.58
N PHE A 141 32.08 16.38 19.31
CA PHE A 141 33.40 16.08 18.73
C PHE A 141 34.33 17.31 18.77
N VAL A 142 33.87 18.49 18.33
CA VAL A 142 34.65 19.73 18.41
C VAL A 142 35.03 20.07 19.86
N THR A 143 34.09 19.90 20.79
CA THR A 143 34.34 20.12 22.23
C THR A 143 35.40 19.17 22.77
N LEU A 144 35.34 17.88 22.41
CA LEU A 144 36.36 16.88 22.75
C LEU A 144 37.72 17.20 22.11
N CYS A 145 37.77 17.62 20.85
CA CYS A 145 39.01 18.03 20.18
C CYS A 145 39.64 19.25 20.85
N MET A 146 38.85 20.27 21.20
CA MET A 146 39.33 21.45 21.94
C MET A 146 39.80 21.09 23.35
N TYR A 147 39.07 20.21 24.05
CA TYR A 147 39.47 19.69 25.36
C TYR A 147 40.80 18.91 25.31
N ARG A 148 40.97 18.01 24.32
CA ARG A 148 42.22 17.26 24.12
C ARG A 148 43.38 18.17 23.71
N ARG A 149 43.17 19.13 22.80
CA ARG A 149 44.19 20.14 22.45
C ARG A 149 44.61 20.98 23.66
N LYS A 150 43.67 21.42 24.49
CA LYS A 150 43.96 22.17 25.73
C LYS A 150 44.72 21.33 26.76
N ARG A 151 44.41 20.03 26.90
CA ARG A 151 45.18 19.08 27.72
C ARG A 151 46.60 18.82 27.16
N GLN A 152 46.74 18.74 25.84
CA GLN A 152 48.02 18.46 25.16
C GLN A 152 48.94 19.68 25.09
N GLY A 153 48.40 20.90 25.14
CA GLY A 153 49.18 22.15 25.25
C GLY A 153 49.97 22.31 26.57
N GLY A 154 49.94 21.32 27.46
CA GLY A 154 50.70 21.27 28.72
C GLY A 154 51.87 20.27 28.73
N VAL A 155 52.17 19.57 27.63
CA VAL A 155 53.34 18.68 27.50
C VAL A 155 54.18 19.14 26.30
N GLY A 156 55.48 19.30 26.51
CA GLY A 156 56.30 20.20 25.72
C GLY A 156 56.75 19.73 24.32
N SER A 157 56.96 20.73 23.46
CA SER A 157 58.03 20.88 22.46
C SER A 157 58.47 19.69 21.59
N PRO A 158 58.39 19.85 20.26
CA PRO A 158 59.42 19.42 19.32
C PRO A 158 60.40 20.55 19.02
N CYS A 159 61.70 20.25 19.01
CA CYS A 159 62.79 21.23 18.90
C CYS A 159 62.72 22.14 17.67
N SER A 160 63.11 23.40 17.85
CA SER A 160 63.28 24.38 16.77
C SER A 160 64.40 23.96 15.81
N ALA A 161 64.12 23.95 14.50
CA ALA A 161 65.08 23.57 13.46
C ALA A 161 65.68 24.82 12.79
N ARG A 162 66.90 25.21 13.20
CA ARG A 162 67.92 26.05 12.51
C ARG A 162 68.99 26.47 13.53
N THR A 163 70.30 26.61 13.24
CA THR A 163 71.13 26.37 12.04
C THR A 163 72.55 26.09 12.54
N VAL A 164 73.29 25.13 11.96
CA VAL A 164 74.76 25.19 11.92
C VAL A 164 75.23 24.76 10.54
N THR A 165 76.01 25.63 9.89
CA THR A 165 76.61 25.38 8.58
C THR A 165 78.01 24.80 8.69
N MET A 166 78.26 23.75 7.89
CA MET A 166 79.52 23.46 7.19
C MET A 166 80.76 23.11 8.03
N GLY A 167 81.13 21.82 8.02
CA GLY A 167 82.43 21.28 8.46
C GLY A 167 82.74 20.01 7.67
N SER A 168 83.91 19.95 7.04
CA SER A 168 84.29 18.93 6.03
C SER A 168 84.95 17.67 6.62
N PHE A 169 85.25 16.71 5.74
CA PHE A 169 86.21 15.57 5.83
C PHE A 169 85.69 14.15 6.11
N SER A 170 85.58 13.35 5.03
CA SER A 170 86.19 12.01 4.75
C SER A 170 86.21 10.91 5.86
N SER A 171 85.97 9.60 5.62
CA SER A 171 86.29 8.74 4.44
C SER A 171 85.46 7.41 4.35
N VAL A 172 85.54 6.75 3.17
CA VAL A 172 84.99 5.44 2.69
C VAL A 172 85.99 4.27 2.96
N PRO A 173 85.64 2.95 3.18
CA PRO A 173 84.89 2.03 2.27
C PRO A 173 83.98 0.89 2.86
N LEU A 174 83.55 0.00 1.95
CA LEU A 174 82.73 -1.26 1.97
C LEU A 174 83.21 -2.49 2.79
N GLN A 175 82.26 -3.31 3.28
CA GLN A 175 82.20 -4.81 3.25
C GLN A 175 80.81 -5.31 3.75
N CYS A 176 80.01 -6.14 3.04
CA CYS A 176 80.07 -7.62 2.84
C CYS A 176 79.95 -8.43 4.15
N CYS A 177 79.09 -9.45 4.37
CA CYS A 177 78.07 -10.23 3.60
C CYS A 177 76.84 -10.52 4.53
N ALA A 178 75.81 -11.34 4.30
CA ALA A 178 75.39 -12.36 3.31
C ALA A 178 73.83 -12.49 3.36
N GLY A 179 73.08 -13.09 2.42
CA GLY A 179 73.38 -13.70 1.12
C GLY A 179 72.07 -14.19 0.45
N THR A 180 72.10 -14.47 -0.86
CA THR A 180 70.98 -15.05 -1.67
C THR A 180 71.46 -16.36 -2.30
N PRO A 181 70.58 -17.33 -2.67
CA PRO A 181 69.81 -17.28 -3.93
C PRO A 181 68.36 -17.86 -3.75
N SER A 182 67.45 -17.93 -4.73
CA SER A 182 67.60 -18.01 -6.21
C SER A 182 66.38 -17.47 -7.00
N THR A 183 66.67 -16.69 -8.05
CA THR A 183 65.87 -16.39 -9.27
C THR A 183 65.86 -17.61 -10.24
N PRO A 184 65.31 -17.60 -11.48
CA PRO A 184 64.67 -16.53 -12.31
C PRO A 184 63.24 -16.90 -12.81
N SER A 185 62.43 -16.00 -13.41
CA SER A 185 62.45 -15.52 -14.83
C SER A 185 61.72 -14.14 -14.94
N GLU A 186 62.16 -13.17 -15.75
CA GLU A 186 61.93 -12.99 -17.21
C GLU A 186 60.43 -12.83 -17.60
N VAL A 187 59.92 -11.84 -18.37
CA VAL A 187 60.48 -10.67 -19.12
C VAL A 187 59.51 -9.47 -19.01
N LEU A 188 60.02 -8.28 -19.36
CA LEU A 188 59.39 -6.95 -19.47
C LEU A 188 58.11 -6.86 -20.33
N ASP A 189 57.29 -5.86 -19.97
CA ASP A 189 56.52 -4.91 -20.78
C ASP A 189 56.29 -5.17 -22.30
N ALA A 190 55.02 -5.11 -22.73
CA ALA A 190 54.54 -4.06 -23.66
C ALA A 190 53.04 -4.21 -24.03
N GLU A 191 52.33 -3.07 -24.00
CA GLU A 191 51.37 -2.54 -25.01
C GLU A 191 50.34 -3.45 -25.73
N SER A 192 49.20 -2.81 -26.06
CA SER A 192 48.26 -3.18 -27.17
C SER A 192 47.04 -4.08 -26.88
N SER A 193 45.92 -3.40 -26.65
CA SER A 193 44.68 -3.45 -27.44
C SER A 193 43.89 -4.76 -27.76
N HIS A 194 42.55 -4.59 -27.72
CA HIS A 194 41.47 -5.40 -28.32
C HIS A 194 41.02 -6.75 -27.69
N LEU A 195 39.72 -6.73 -27.30
CA LEU A 195 38.69 -7.78 -27.26
C LEU A 195 39.03 -9.19 -27.81
N PRO A 196 38.52 -10.25 -27.15
CA PRO A 196 37.24 -10.81 -27.63
C PRO A 196 36.24 -11.28 -26.57
N SER A 197 35.05 -11.62 -27.08
CA SER A 197 33.87 -12.20 -26.43
C SER A 197 34.11 -13.42 -25.51
N GLN A 198 33.28 -13.53 -24.46
CA GLN A 198 32.80 -14.83 -23.97
C GLN A 198 31.27 -14.87 -23.87
N GLN A 199 30.71 -16.03 -24.23
CA GLN A 199 29.29 -16.35 -24.22
C GLN A 199 29.12 -17.67 -23.45
N SER A 200 28.63 -17.62 -22.21
CA SER A 200 28.21 -18.77 -21.39
C SER A 200 27.64 -18.24 -20.06
N SER A 201 26.58 -18.76 -19.43
CA SER A 201 25.49 -19.66 -19.84
C SER A 201 24.50 -19.77 -18.67
N LYS A 202 23.18 -19.74 -18.91
CA LYS A 202 22.09 -19.89 -17.91
C LYS A 202 22.06 -18.78 -16.83
N GLU A 203 20.93 -18.41 -16.23
CA GLU A 203 19.64 -19.11 -16.12
C GLU A 203 18.47 -18.12 -16.20
N GLU A 204 17.63 -18.21 -17.24
CA GLU A 204 16.34 -17.50 -17.24
C GLU A 204 15.39 -18.22 -16.27
N LYS A 205 15.01 -17.54 -15.19
CA LYS A 205 13.96 -18.03 -14.29
C LYS A 205 12.58 -17.80 -14.91
N ASN A 206 12.29 -18.58 -15.95
CA ASN A 206 11.02 -18.58 -16.64
C ASN A 206 9.96 -19.22 -15.73
N ILE A 207 9.17 -18.38 -15.04
CA ILE A 207 8.11 -18.81 -14.13
C ILE A 207 6.94 -19.37 -14.94
N HIS A 208 6.96 -20.69 -15.14
CA HIS A 208 5.86 -21.42 -15.76
C HIS A 208 4.63 -21.35 -14.85
N TYR A 209 3.63 -20.55 -15.25
CA TYR A 209 2.32 -20.57 -14.61
C TYR A 209 1.63 -21.89 -14.99
N ALA A 210 0.97 -22.55 -14.04
CA ALA A 210 0.23 -23.77 -14.36
C ALA A 210 -1.01 -23.42 -15.20
N ASP A 211 -1.17 -24.07 -16.35
CA ASP A 211 -2.45 -24.10 -17.04
C ASP A 211 -3.48 -24.77 -16.12
N LEU A 212 -4.55 -24.04 -15.79
CA LEU A 212 -5.69 -24.59 -15.08
C LEU A 212 -6.61 -25.27 -16.11
N GLU A 213 -6.45 -26.58 -16.28
CA GLU A 213 -7.42 -27.39 -17.03
C GLU A 213 -8.84 -27.16 -16.45
N PRO A 214 -9.83 -26.83 -17.29
CA PRO A 214 -11.23 -26.82 -16.86
C PRO A 214 -11.67 -28.22 -16.45
N LEU A 215 -12.12 -28.38 -15.20
CA LEU A 215 -12.72 -29.64 -14.74
C LEU A 215 -13.90 -30.01 -15.65
N PRO A 216 -14.08 -31.30 -16.00
CA PRO A 216 -15.18 -31.73 -16.83
C PRO A 216 -16.53 -31.44 -16.16
N PRO A 217 -17.60 -31.12 -16.92
CA PRO A 217 -18.91 -30.87 -16.36
C PRO A 217 -19.41 -32.05 -15.52
N ALA A 218 -19.92 -31.77 -14.32
CA ALA A 218 -20.57 -32.79 -13.51
C ALA A 218 -21.73 -33.45 -14.29
N PRO A 219 -21.89 -34.79 -14.23
CA PRO A 219 -22.98 -35.46 -14.92
C PRO A 219 -24.34 -34.88 -14.51
N GLN A 220 -25.08 -34.34 -15.48
CA GLN A 220 -26.47 -33.95 -15.23
C GLN A 220 -27.28 -35.22 -14.99
N HIS A 221 -27.58 -35.50 -13.71
CA HIS A 221 -28.51 -36.56 -13.37
C HIS A 221 -29.88 -36.21 -13.95
N GLY A 222 -30.25 -36.91 -15.03
CA GLY A 222 -31.54 -36.78 -15.66
C GLY A 222 -32.66 -36.99 -14.64
N ARG A 223 -33.61 -36.06 -14.60
CA ARG A 223 -34.75 -36.09 -13.68
C ARG A 223 -35.73 -37.18 -14.09
N SER A 224 -35.51 -38.41 -13.64
CA SER A 224 -36.56 -39.45 -13.66
C SER A 224 -37.71 -39.02 -12.74
N PRO A 225 -38.97 -39.06 -13.21
CA PRO A 225 -40.12 -38.70 -12.40
C PRO A 225 -40.52 -39.85 -11.46
N GLY A 226 -40.64 -39.56 -10.16
CA GLY A 226 -41.31 -40.46 -9.22
C GLY A 226 -40.56 -40.78 -7.93
N THR A 227 -40.48 -39.81 -7.01
CA THR A 227 -40.44 -40.07 -5.56
C THR A 227 -41.26 -38.99 -4.86
N ALA A 228 -42.11 -39.38 -3.91
CA ALA A 228 -43.01 -38.46 -3.19
C ALA A 228 -42.24 -37.55 -2.21
N PRO A 229 -42.82 -36.40 -1.78
CA PRO A 229 -42.18 -35.52 -0.81
C PRO A 229 -42.16 -36.18 0.57
N THR A 230 -40.99 -36.24 1.20
CA THR A 230 -40.89 -36.57 2.64
C THR A 230 -41.31 -35.36 3.47
N GLU A 231 -42.48 -35.48 4.09
CA GLU A 231 -43.03 -34.52 5.04
C GLU A 231 -42.17 -34.45 6.31
N TYR A 232 -41.55 -33.30 6.58
CA TYR A 232 -40.77 -33.09 7.81
C TYR A 232 -41.68 -32.53 8.91
N ALA A 233 -42.13 -33.40 9.81
CA ALA A 233 -43.03 -33.02 10.90
C ALA A 233 -42.36 -32.05 11.89
N SER A 234 -42.85 -30.81 11.94
CA SER A 234 -42.39 -29.79 12.89
C SER A 234 -43.15 -29.92 14.22
N LEU A 235 -42.54 -30.61 15.19
CA LEU A 235 -43.08 -30.72 16.55
C LEU A 235 -43.10 -29.35 17.25
N ARG A 236 -44.29 -28.84 17.55
CA ARG A 236 -44.48 -27.68 18.42
C ARG A 236 -44.58 -28.14 19.87
N VAL A 237 -43.65 -27.73 20.72
CA VAL A 237 -43.76 -27.87 22.18
C VAL A 237 -44.42 -26.61 22.74
N ALA A 238 -45.50 -26.79 23.51
CA ALA A 238 -46.13 -25.68 24.24
C ALA A 238 -45.35 -25.41 25.53
N ALA A 239 -44.99 -24.15 25.77
CA ALA A 239 -44.49 -23.71 27.08
C ALA A 239 -45.65 -23.57 28.07
N LYS A 240 -45.36 -23.83 29.35
CA LYS A 240 -46.25 -23.64 30.50
C LYS A 240 -45.52 -22.84 31.57
#